data_AF-A0AAD7ZXN8-F1
#
_entry.id   AF-A0AAD7ZXN8-F1
#
_cell.length_a   1.000
_cell.length_b   1.000
_cell.length_c   1.000
_cell.angle_alpha   90.00
_cell.angle_beta   90.00
_cell.angle_gamma   90.00
#
_symmetry.space_group_name_H-M   'P 1'
#
loop_
_entity.id
_entity.type
_entity.pdbx_description
1 polymer ?
#
loop_
_entity_poly.entity_id
_entity_poly.type
_entity_poly.pdbx_seq_one_letter_code
_entity_poly.pdbx_strand_id
1 'polypeptide(L)'
;MCPGFKSVMEELGALLDIKGEPGSVDTAVKEAIAIHKSLVILTPTNHLKLIKVHNSHRVIDPAKLKGHSLSHQTMDVAVPMVMLQHYVNPCLPYLIGPAMVTLILRHLDEGYLVLQHDLFKKFNFVRALFYHFEFSFYGPWAEKACHQTVGSPKCNRLYQVMVDLKLGKSQEKLQILLSNLLKPFLQGYLCICQVLKTVIAEFMRLHPLPGRRGNLLKATQKEVEELLMSSVITHPYSLSLDMYSAALQSLSHMDFLNFKQEEEERISHILQIRKILKKFGKLELKNISGMSRTGEVDFAPSISPFLIFINERLKKSL
;
A
#
# COMPACT_ATOMS: atom_id res chain seq x y z
N MET A 1 14.44 -7.83 26.07
CA MET A 1 14.89 -8.11 24.68
C MET A 1 13.67 -8.01 23.77
N CYS A 2 13.74 -7.20 22.71
CA CYS A 2 12.67 -7.15 21.70
C CYS A 2 12.60 -8.51 20.99
N PRO A 3 11.44 -9.17 20.89
CA PRO A 3 11.31 -10.27 19.95
C PRO A 3 11.54 -9.70 18.54
N GLY A 4 12.47 -10.27 17.79
CA GLY A 4 12.67 -9.87 16.39
C GLY A 4 11.45 -10.25 15.53
N PHE A 5 11.35 -9.65 14.35
CA PHE A 5 10.36 -9.98 13.30
C PHE A 5 10.15 -11.50 13.12
N LYS A 6 11.23 -12.28 13.28
CA LYS A 6 11.23 -13.75 13.32
C LYS A 6 10.17 -14.34 14.27
N SER A 7 10.15 -13.90 15.54
CA SER A 7 9.20 -14.40 16.55
C SER A 7 7.77 -14.18 16.12
N VAL A 8 7.46 -13.00 15.58
CA VAL A 8 6.10 -12.67 15.12
C VAL A 8 5.71 -13.52 13.91
N MET A 9 6.63 -13.74 12.99
CA MET A 9 6.38 -14.59 11.82
C MET A 9 6.18 -16.06 12.21
N GLU A 10 7.04 -16.61 13.07
CA GLU A 10 6.91 -17.98 13.61
C GLU A 10 5.61 -18.15 14.38
N GLU A 11 5.28 -17.16 15.20
CA GLU A 11 4.01 -17.12 15.90
C GLU A 11 2.86 -17.11 14.90
N LEU A 12 2.88 -16.30 13.84
CA LEU A 12 1.85 -16.30 12.79
C LEU A 12 1.80 -17.59 11.94
N GLY A 13 2.70 -18.55 12.18
CA GLY A 13 2.71 -19.87 11.55
C GLY A 13 3.68 -20.02 10.39
N ALA A 14 4.58 -19.04 10.18
CA ALA A 14 5.65 -19.18 9.21
C ALA A 14 6.78 -20.05 9.78
N LEU A 15 7.29 -20.99 8.99
CA LEU A 15 8.52 -21.69 9.32
C LEU A 15 9.69 -20.86 8.79
N LEU A 16 10.51 -20.32 9.70
CA LEU A 16 11.67 -19.52 9.34
C LEU A 16 12.96 -20.30 9.62
N ASP A 17 13.70 -20.61 8.56
CA ASP A 17 15.03 -21.21 8.65
C ASP A 17 16.09 -20.12 8.92
N ILE A 18 15.96 -19.47 10.08
CA ILE A 18 16.92 -18.48 10.58
C ILE A 18 17.42 -19.00 11.92
N LYS A 19 18.72 -19.21 12.09
CA LYS A 19 19.29 -19.66 13.36
C LYS A 19 19.00 -18.67 14.49
N GLY A 20 18.91 -19.12 15.74
CA GLY A 20 18.64 -18.23 16.90
C GLY A 20 19.82 -17.33 17.31
N GLU A 21 20.91 -17.36 16.55
CA GLU A 21 22.17 -16.70 16.88
C GLU A 21 22.17 -15.22 16.47
N PRO A 22 22.90 -14.33 17.18
CA PRO A 22 23.10 -12.95 16.75
C PRO A 22 23.66 -12.89 15.32
N GLY A 23 23.07 -12.05 14.46
CA GLY A 23 23.51 -11.88 13.08
C GLY A 23 22.90 -12.85 12.05
N SER A 24 22.23 -13.91 12.50
CA SER A 24 21.54 -14.89 11.63
C SER A 24 20.56 -14.24 10.62
N VAL A 25 19.82 -13.22 11.04
CA VAL A 25 18.89 -12.47 10.18
C VAL A 25 19.64 -11.71 9.09
N ASP A 26 20.77 -11.08 9.41
CA ASP A 26 21.58 -10.34 8.44
C ASP A 26 22.18 -11.29 7.41
N THR A 27 22.68 -12.46 7.86
CA THR A 27 23.15 -13.53 6.97
C THR A 27 22.05 -14.01 6.04
N ALA A 28 20.86 -14.33 6.58
CA ALA A 28 19.73 -14.79 5.76
C ALA A 28 19.28 -13.74 4.73
N VAL A 29 19.28 -12.45 5.10
CA VAL A 29 18.97 -11.35 4.17
C VAL A 29 20.04 -11.25 3.07
N LYS A 30 21.33 -11.34 3.43
CA LYS A 30 22.43 -11.32 2.45
C LYS A 30 22.39 -12.52 1.50
N GLU A 31 22.07 -13.70 2.00
CA GLU A 31 21.87 -14.91 1.19
C GLU A 31 20.68 -14.74 0.22
N ALA A 32 19.55 -14.22 0.70
CA ALA A 32 18.40 -13.91 -0.15
C ALA A 32 18.76 -12.89 -1.24
N ILE A 33 19.49 -11.83 -0.90
CA ILE A 33 19.99 -10.85 -1.90
C ILE A 33 20.91 -11.53 -2.92
N ALA A 34 21.79 -12.43 -2.48
CA ALA A 34 22.71 -13.14 -3.37
C ALA A 34 21.98 -14.04 -4.38
N ILE A 35 20.89 -14.71 -3.96
CA ILE A 35 20.01 -15.49 -4.84
C ILE A 35 19.34 -14.58 -5.88
N HIS A 36 18.91 -13.38 -5.46
CA HIS A 36 18.22 -12.40 -6.30
C HIS A 36 19.13 -11.31 -6.88
N LYS A 37 20.43 -11.60 -7.02
CA LYS A 37 21.45 -10.66 -7.52
C LYS A 37 21.23 -10.15 -8.94
N SER A 38 20.23 -10.65 -9.66
CA SER A 38 19.81 -10.12 -10.96
C SER A 38 18.84 -8.94 -10.83
N LEU A 39 18.22 -8.77 -9.67
CA LEU A 39 17.22 -7.73 -9.37
C LEU A 39 17.74 -6.69 -8.37
N VAL A 40 18.54 -7.13 -7.40
CA VAL A 40 19.03 -6.29 -6.30
C VAL A 40 20.41 -6.73 -5.87
N ILE A 41 21.28 -5.76 -5.54
CA ILE A 41 22.60 -6.01 -4.96
C ILE A 41 22.79 -5.19 -3.70
N LEU A 42 23.69 -5.67 -2.84
CA LEU A 42 24.19 -4.91 -1.71
C LEU A 42 25.46 -4.16 -2.15
N THR A 43 25.50 -2.84 -1.95
CA THR A 43 26.70 -2.03 -2.19
C THR A 43 27.76 -2.33 -1.12
N PRO A 44 29.04 -1.95 -1.35
CA PRO A 44 30.08 -2.07 -0.32
C PRO A 44 29.77 -1.33 0.99
N THR A 45 28.89 -0.32 0.93
CA THR A 45 28.42 0.46 2.08
C THR A 45 27.14 -0.12 2.74
N ASN A 46 26.74 -1.34 2.40
CA ASN A 46 25.53 -2.01 2.89
C ASN A 46 24.21 -1.29 2.51
N HIS A 47 24.15 -0.65 1.33
CA HIS A 47 22.89 -0.14 0.77
C HIS A 47 22.34 -1.09 -0.30
N LEU A 48 21.02 -1.20 -0.39
CA LEU A 48 20.38 -1.94 -1.46
C LEU A 48 20.35 -1.08 -2.72
N LYS A 49 20.79 -1.67 -3.84
CA LYS A 49 20.73 -1.06 -5.16
C LYS A 49 19.99 -1.98 -6.11
N LEU A 50 18.96 -1.45 -6.76
CA LEU A 50 18.24 -2.17 -7.82
C LEU A 50 19.12 -2.30 -9.06
N ILE A 51 19.00 -3.45 -9.74
CA ILE A 51 19.63 -3.68 -11.03
C ILE A 51 18.63 -3.39 -12.12
N LYS A 52 19.09 -2.68 -13.15
CA LYS A 52 18.32 -2.43 -14.36
C LYS A 52 18.18 -3.74 -15.15
N VAL A 53 16.98 -4.31 -15.13
CA VAL A 53 16.64 -5.55 -15.85
C VAL A 53 16.09 -5.26 -17.25
N HIS A 54 15.56 -4.06 -17.46
CA HIS A 54 14.95 -3.67 -18.72
C HIS A 54 16.01 -3.45 -19.81
N ASN A 55 15.85 -4.13 -20.95
CA ASN A 55 16.70 -3.92 -22.12
C ASN A 55 16.11 -2.80 -22.99
N SER A 56 16.71 -1.61 -22.94
CA SER A 56 16.26 -0.41 -23.67
C SER A 56 16.32 -0.53 -25.20
N HIS A 57 16.99 -1.55 -25.73
CA HIS A 57 17.17 -1.74 -27.18
C HIS A 57 15.95 -2.35 -27.89
N ARG A 58 14.94 -2.82 -27.16
CA ARG A 58 13.73 -3.40 -27.76
C ARG A 58 12.69 -2.32 -28.00
N VAL A 59 12.50 -1.92 -29.26
CA VAL A 59 11.44 -0.99 -29.64
C VAL A 59 10.09 -1.70 -29.45
N ILE A 60 9.28 -1.21 -28.51
CA ILE A 60 7.93 -1.70 -28.26
C ILE A 60 6.97 -0.83 -29.05
N ASP A 61 6.12 -1.46 -29.87
CA ASP A 61 5.04 -0.77 -30.57
C ASP A 61 3.98 -0.27 -29.57
N PRO A 62 3.82 1.05 -29.36
CA PRO A 62 2.89 1.59 -28.38
C PRO A 62 1.43 1.25 -28.68
N ALA A 63 1.08 0.99 -29.95
CA ALA A 63 -0.28 0.64 -30.35
C ALA A 63 -0.71 -0.72 -29.79
N LYS A 64 0.26 -1.62 -29.54
CA LYS A 64 0.01 -2.97 -28.99
C LYS A 64 0.02 -3.01 -27.47
N LEU A 65 0.37 -1.92 -26.80
CA LEU A 65 0.40 -1.87 -25.34
C LEU A 65 -1.02 -1.79 -24.77
N LYS A 66 -1.33 -2.70 -23.83
CA LYS A 66 -2.54 -2.62 -23.00
C LYS A 66 -2.50 -1.41 -22.05
N GLY A 67 -1.31 -1.04 -21.60
CA GLY A 67 -1.06 0.06 -20.68
C GLY A 67 -0.48 1.31 -21.34
N HIS A 68 -0.14 2.29 -20.50
CA HIS A 68 0.65 3.45 -20.85
C HIS A 68 2.07 3.03 -21.24
N SER A 69 2.69 3.76 -22.17
CA SER A 69 4.07 3.54 -22.54
C SER A 69 4.97 4.23 -21.50
N LEU A 70 5.35 3.47 -20.47
CA LEU A 70 6.21 3.95 -19.39
C LEU A 70 7.57 4.43 -19.92
N SER A 71 8.11 5.47 -19.30
CA SER A 71 9.46 5.96 -19.58
C SER A 71 10.52 4.92 -19.19
N HIS A 72 11.69 4.99 -19.85
CA HIS A 72 12.82 4.12 -19.51
C HIS A 72 13.26 4.26 -18.05
N GLN A 73 13.24 5.49 -17.51
CA GLN A 73 13.58 5.75 -16.11
C GLN A 73 12.61 5.03 -15.16
N THR A 74 11.31 5.08 -15.44
CA THR A 74 10.31 4.34 -14.66
C THR A 74 10.52 2.84 -14.79
N MET A 75 10.73 2.33 -16.00
CA MET A 75 10.94 0.90 -16.24
C MET A 75 12.18 0.34 -15.53
N ASP A 76 13.27 1.11 -15.46
CA ASP A 76 14.51 0.73 -14.78
C ASP A 76 14.33 0.46 -13.29
N VAL A 77 13.34 1.10 -12.65
CA VAL A 77 13.03 0.94 -11.22
C VAL A 77 11.83 0.02 -11.01
N ALA A 78 10.77 0.20 -11.81
CA ALA A 78 9.50 -0.47 -11.60
C ALA A 78 9.58 -1.97 -11.87
N VAL A 79 10.27 -2.38 -12.94
CA VAL A 79 10.38 -3.81 -13.30
C VAL A 79 11.02 -4.63 -12.18
N PRO A 80 12.24 -4.32 -11.69
CA PRO A 80 12.83 -5.11 -10.61
C PRO A 80 12.02 -5.04 -9.32
N MET A 81 11.41 -3.90 -8.99
CA MET A 81 10.56 -3.76 -7.80
C MET A 81 9.28 -4.62 -7.87
N VAL A 82 8.60 -4.66 -9.01
CA VAL A 82 7.42 -5.52 -9.21
C VAL A 82 7.82 -7.00 -9.18
N MET A 83 8.96 -7.37 -9.75
CA MET A 83 9.49 -8.73 -9.66
C MET A 83 9.79 -9.13 -8.21
N LEU A 84 10.38 -8.22 -7.42
CA LEU A 84 10.61 -8.44 -5.99
C LEU A 84 9.30 -8.56 -5.20
N GLN A 85 8.27 -7.80 -5.56
CA GLN A 85 6.95 -7.87 -4.92
C GLN A 85 6.31 -9.27 -5.03
N HIS A 86 6.60 -10.04 -6.10
CA HIS A 86 6.09 -11.40 -6.23
C HIS A 86 6.57 -12.34 -5.11
N TYR A 87 7.71 -12.06 -4.48
CA TYR A 87 8.20 -12.83 -3.32
C TYR A 87 7.47 -12.48 -2.01
N VAL A 88 6.77 -11.35 -1.96
CA VAL A 88 5.95 -10.97 -0.80
C VAL A 88 4.64 -11.76 -0.78
N ASN A 89 4.11 -12.13 -1.95
CA ASN A 89 2.80 -12.78 -2.10
C ASN A 89 2.61 -14.05 -1.24
N PRO A 90 3.58 -15.00 -1.16
CA PRO A 90 3.44 -16.18 -0.30
C PRO A 90 3.33 -15.85 1.19
N CYS A 91 3.85 -14.71 1.64
CA CYS A 91 3.83 -14.30 3.04
C CYS A 91 2.59 -13.45 3.39
N LEU A 92 1.95 -12.82 2.41
CA LEU A 92 0.80 -11.94 2.63
C LEU A 92 -0.35 -12.61 3.40
N PRO A 93 -0.75 -13.87 3.14
CA PRO A 93 -1.85 -14.51 3.87
C PRO A 93 -1.68 -14.51 5.39
N TYR A 94 -0.43 -14.60 5.89
CA TYR A 94 -0.12 -14.58 7.32
C TYR A 94 -0.14 -13.17 7.91
N LEU A 95 0.27 -12.19 7.10
CA LEU A 95 0.51 -10.82 7.55
C LEU A 95 -0.66 -9.88 7.33
N ILE A 96 -1.58 -10.23 6.43
CA ILE A 96 -2.60 -9.30 5.95
C ILE A 96 -3.64 -8.94 7.02
N GLY A 97 -4.05 -9.88 7.86
CA GLY A 97 -4.92 -9.59 9.00
C GLY A 97 -4.29 -8.59 9.97
N PRO A 98 -3.08 -8.89 10.50
CA PRO A 98 -2.33 -7.93 11.31
C PRO A 98 -2.08 -6.59 10.61
N ALA A 99 -1.79 -6.59 9.31
CA ALA A 99 -1.60 -5.38 8.52
C ALA A 99 -2.87 -4.51 8.49
N MET A 100 -4.04 -5.10 8.27
CA MET A 100 -5.31 -4.38 8.26
C MET A 100 -5.64 -3.78 9.63
N VAL A 101 -5.51 -4.56 10.70
CA VAL A 101 -5.77 -4.07 12.07
C VAL A 101 -4.78 -2.97 12.46
N THR A 102 -3.49 -3.18 12.18
CA THR A 102 -2.45 -2.16 12.41
C THR A 102 -2.72 -0.89 11.62
N LEU A 103 -3.08 -1.01 10.34
CA LEU A 103 -3.45 0.12 9.50
C LEU A 103 -4.61 0.88 10.14
N ILE A 104 -5.70 0.21 10.53
CA ILE A 104 -6.85 0.86 11.14
C ILE A 104 -6.45 1.59 12.41
N LEU A 105 -5.75 0.91 13.33
CA LEU A 105 -5.41 1.47 14.65
C LEU A 105 -4.41 2.63 14.56
N ARG A 106 -3.46 2.59 13.62
CA ARG A 106 -2.51 3.70 13.39
C ARG A 106 -3.16 4.97 12.83
N HIS A 107 -4.35 4.85 12.26
CA HIS A 107 -5.07 5.98 11.63
C HIS A 107 -6.21 6.51 12.50
N LEU A 108 -6.17 6.18 13.79
CA LEU A 108 -7.00 6.79 14.82
C LEU A 108 -6.18 7.84 15.55
N ASP A 109 -6.86 8.82 16.12
CA ASP A 109 -6.21 9.86 16.91
C ASP A 109 -5.48 9.24 18.11
N GLU A 110 -4.35 9.83 18.52
CA GLU A 110 -3.59 9.32 19.65
C GLU A 110 -4.45 9.27 20.92
N GLY A 111 -4.50 8.10 21.57
CA GLY A 111 -5.33 7.88 22.76
C GLY A 111 -6.78 7.47 22.46
N TYR A 112 -7.20 7.44 21.19
CA TYR A 112 -8.51 6.93 20.81
C TYR A 112 -8.61 5.43 21.05
N LEU A 113 -9.57 5.04 21.88
CA LEU A 113 -9.92 3.67 22.19
C LEU A 113 -11.02 3.19 21.23
N VAL A 114 -10.87 1.98 20.68
CA VAL A 114 -11.85 1.42 19.75
C VAL A 114 -12.53 0.20 20.35
N LEU A 115 -13.85 0.25 20.38
CA LEU A 115 -14.69 -0.90 20.67
C LEU A 115 -14.50 -1.98 19.61
N GLN A 116 -14.42 -3.25 20.04
CA GLN A 116 -14.20 -4.40 19.14
C GLN A 116 -15.16 -4.43 17.94
N HIS A 117 -16.42 -4.08 18.15
CA HIS A 117 -17.42 -4.00 17.08
C HIS A 117 -17.10 -2.91 16.03
N ASP A 118 -16.61 -1.73 16.46
CA ASP A 118 -16.24 -0.66 15.54
C ASP A 118 -14.94 -0.98 14.80
N LEU A 119 -14.00 -1.68 15.46
CA LEU A 119 -12.83 -2.23 14.80
C LEU A 119 -13.25 -3.23 13.73
N PHE A 120 -14.17 -4.15 14.04
CA PHE A 120 -14.64 -5.14 13.08
C PHE A 120 -15.30 -4.49 11.87
N LYS A 121 -16.12 -3.45 12.04
CA LYS A 121 -16.69 -2.69 10.91
C LYS A 121 -15.61 -2.11 9.99
N LYS A 122 -14.58 -1.48 10.57
CA LYS A 122 -13.45 -0.92 9.81
C LYS A 122 -12.61 -2.01 9.14
N PHE A 123 -12.36 -3.11 9.85
CA PHE A 123 -11.65 -4.28 9.34
C PHE A 123 -12.39 -4.90 8.16
N ASN A 124 -13.69 -5.10 8.28
CA ASN A 124 -14.52 -5.66 7.24
C ASN A 124 -14.58 -4.76 6.00
N PHE A 125 -14.60 -3.43 6.19
CA PHE A 125 -14.48 -2.48 5.08
C PHE A 125 -13.14 -2.63 4.34
N VAL A 126 -12.01 -2.61 5.06
CA VAL A 126 -10.67 -2.76 4.43
C VAL A 126 -10.54 -4.13 3.78
N ARG A 127 -11.08 -5.18 4.42
CA ARG A 127 -11.12 -6.52 3.86
C ARG A 127 -11.92 -6.55 2.56
N ALA A 128 -13.12 -5.98 2.53
CA ALA A 128 -13.98 -5.95 1.34
C ALA A 128 -13.31 -5.28 0.13
N LEU A 129 -12.47 -4.25 0.35
CA LEU A 129 -11.68 -3.62 -0.72
C LEU A 129 -10.71 -4.58 -1.41
N PHE A 130 -10.22 -5.61 -0.72
CA PHE A 130 -9.22 -6.54 -1.25
C PHE A 130 -9.74 -7.97 -1.45
N TYR A 131 -10.89 -8.30 -0.87
CA TYR A 131 -11.40 -9.66 -0.67
C TYR A 131 -11.63 -10.47 -1.94
N HIS A 132 -12.07 -9.83 -3.02
CA HIS A 132 -12.43 -10.56 -4.23
C HIS A 132 -11.30 -10.65 -5.24
N PHE A 133 -10.35 -9.72 -5.23
CA PHE A 133 -9.50 -9.48 -6.40
C PHE A 133 -8.01 -9.24 -6.09
N GLU A 134 -7.63 -9.05 -4.82
CA GLU A 134 -6.23 -8.88 -4.42
C GLU A 134 -5.77 -10.01 -3.48
N PHE A 135 -6.63 -10.41 -2.52
CA PHE A 135 -6.32 -11.47 -1.55
C PHE A 135 -7.40 -12.53 -1.53
N SER A 136 -7.00 -13.79 -1.48
CA SER A 136 -7.92 -14.92 -1.32
C SER A 136 -8.39 -15.05 0.12
N PHE A 137 -9.49 -14.40 0.45
CA PHE A 137 -10.13 -14.49 1.75
C PHE A 137 -11.35 -15.43 1.71
N TYR A 138 -11.64 -16.09 2.83
CA TYR A 138 -12.87 -16.85 3.00
C TYR A 138 -13.94 -16.02 3.74
N GLY A 139 -14.99 -15.61 3.02
CA GLY A 139 -15.97 -14.60 3.43
C GLY A 139 -16.64 -14.88 4.77
N PRO A 140 -17.18 -16.09 4.98
CA PRO A 140 -17.80 -16.48 6.24
C PRO A 140 -16.87 -16.37 7.46
N TRP A 141 -15.55 -16.24 7.27
CA TRP A 141 -14.58 -16.11 8.34
C TRP A 141 -14.10 -14.68 8.57
N ALA A 142 -14.78 -13.65 8.05
CA ALA A 142 -14.36 -12.26 8.28
C ALA A 142 -14.27 -11.91 9.78
N GLU A 143 -15.32 -12.22 10.55
CA GLU A 143 -15.37 -11.96 11.99
C GLU A 143 -14.36 -12.83 12.75
N LYS A 144 -14.33 -14.13 12.45
CA LYS A 144 -13.35 -15.07 13.02
C LYS A 144 -11.91 -14.60 12.76
N ALA A 145 -11.59 -14.15 11.55
CA ALA A 145 -10.25 -13.67 11.19
C ALA A 145 -9.89 -12.38 11.94
N CYS A 146 -10.85 -11.46 12.11
CA CYS A 146 -10.65 -10.25 12.91
C CYS A 146 -10.38 -10.60 14.38
N HIS A 147 -11.22 -11.46 14.97
CA HIS A 147 -11.07 -11.91 16.35
C HIS A 147 -9.78 -12.69 16.57
N GLN A 148 -9.40 -13.56 15.63
CA GLN A 148 -8.12 -14.27 15.67
C GLN A 148 -6.95 -13.30 15.55
N THR A 149 -7.01 -12.29 14.69
CA THR A 149 -5.92 -11.31 14.56
C THR A 149 -5.73 -10.52 15.85
N VAL A 150 -6.82 -10.09 16.48
CA VAL A 150 -6.80 -9.22 17.66
C VAL A 150 -6.54 -10.00 18.95
N GLY A 151 -7.26 -11.10 19.15
CA GLY A 151 -7.21 -11.93 20.36
C GLY A 151 -6.10 -12.97 20.34
N SER A 152 -5.35 -13.07 19.24
CA SER A 152 -4.19 -13.95 19.19
C SER A 152 -3.14 -13.45 20.19
N PRO A 153 -2.66 -14.33 21.10
CA PRO A 153 -1.51 -14.01 21.97
C PRO A 153 -0.29 -13.48 21.19
N LYS A 154 -0.20 -13.88 19.92
CA LYS A 154 0.83 -13.54 18.94
C LYS A 154 0.82 -12.04 18.56
N CYS A 155 -0.32 -11.39 18.73
CA CYS A 155 -0.53 -9.98 18.42
C CYS A 155 -0.67 -9.10 19.68
N ASN A 156 -0.64 -9.67 20.88
CA ASN A 156 -0.73 -8.93 22.15
C ASN A 156 0.42 -7.91 22.36
N ARG A 157 1.50 -8.03 21.59
CA ARG A 157 2.61 -7.05 21.56
C ARG A 157 2.39 -5.93 20.55
N LEU A 158 1.58 -6.17 19.52
CA LEU A 158 1.19 -5.18 18.52
C LEU A 158 0.03 -4.32 19.02
N TYR A 159 -0.90 -4.93 19.75
CA TYR A 159 -2.12 -4.30 20.22
C TYR A 159 -2.22 -4.41 21.73
N GLN A 160 -2.60 -3.32 22.39
CA GLN A 160 -2.94 -3.36 23.80
C GLN A 160 -4.44 -3.63 23.90
N VAL A 161 -4.77 -4.83 24.38
CA VAL A 161 -6.15 -5.29 24.61
C VAL A 161 -6.51 -4.99 26.07
N MET A 162 -7.43 -4.05 26.28
CA MET A 162 -8.12 -3.84 27.56
C MET A 162 -9.62 -4.14 27.36
N VAL A 163 -10.53 -3.34 27.94
CA VAL A 163 -11.93 -3.28 27.49
C VAL A 163 -12.01 -2.76 26.04
N ASP A 164 -11.06 -1.90 25.66
CA ASP A 164 -10.91 -1.35 24.32
C ASP A 164 -9.56 -1.69 23.70
N LEU A 165 -9.46 -1.50 22.38
CA LEU A 165 -8.27 -1.78 21.58
C LEU A 165 -7.52 -0.50 21.21
N LYS A 166 -6.21 -0.51 21.43
CA LYS A 166 -5.28 0.52 20.93
C LYS A 166 -3.97 -0.08 20.46
N LEU A 167 -3.21 0.72 19.72
CA LEU A 167 -1.88 0.33 19.25
C LEU A 167 -0.89 0.23 20.43
N GLY A 168 -0.11 -0.84 20.48
CA GLY A 168 0.97 -1.00 21.44
C GLY A 168 2.15 -0.07 21.12
N LYS A 169 2.84 0.44 22.14
CA LYS A 169 3.99 1.37 21.95
C LYS A 169 5.32 0.65 21.66
N SER A 170 5.41 -0.66 21.88
CA SER A 170 6.67 -1.39 21.95
C SER A 170 7.18 -1.96 20.61
N GLN A 171 6.44 -1.79 19.51
CA GLN A 171 6.71 -2.47 18.23
C GLN A 171 6.53 -1.56 17.00
N GLU A 172 6.97 -0.30 17.09
CA GLU A 172 6.77 0.69 16.02
C GLU A 172 7.31 0.24 14.65
N LYS A 173 8.52 -0.31 14.60
CA LYS A 173 9.14 -0.79 13.34
C LYS A 173 8.30 -1.86 12.64
N LEU A 174 7.77 -2.80 13.42
CA LEU A 174 6.91 -3.85 12.90
C LEU A 174 5.57 -3.30 12.43
N GLN A 175 5.01 -2.34 13.15
CA GLN A 175 3.76 -1.68 12.75
C GLN A 175 3.93 -0.89 11.45
N ILE A 176 5.09 -0.23 11.27
CA ILE A 176 5.46 0.43 10.01
C ILE A 176 5.57 -0.61 8.90
N LEU A 177 6.26 -1.72 9.13
CA LEU A 177 6.38 -2.81 8.15
C LEU A 177 5.00 -3.34 7.73
N LEU A 178 4.14 -3.67 8.70
CA LEU A 178 2.77 -4.14 8.47
C LEU A 178 1.94 -3.12 7.69
N SER A 179 2.08 -1.83 7.98
CA SER A 179 1.38 -0.78 7.23
C SER A 179 1.92 -0.66 5.79
N ASN A 180 3.23 -0.81 5.62
CA ASN A 180 3.88 -0.76 4.31
C ASN A 180 3.49 -1.93 3.41
N LEU A 181 3.08 -3.08 3.95
CA LEU A 181 2.55 -4.20 3.15
C LEU A 181 1.29 -3.81 2.37
N LEU A 182 0.43 -2.96 2.95
CA LEU A 182 -0.81 -2.50 2.31
C LEU A 182 -0.61 -1.26 1.45
N LYS A 183 0.48 -0.52 1.64
CA LYS A 183 0.80 0.73 0.94
C LYS A 183 0.68 0.63 -0.60
N PRO A 184 1.28 -0.35 -1.30
CA PRO A 184 1.17 -0.45 -2.75
C PRO A 184 -0.27 -0.49 -3.26
N PHE A 185 -1.10 -1.30 -2.61
CA PHE A 185 -2.50 -1.48 -2.96
C PHE A 185 -3.32 -0.22 -2.68
N LEU A 186 -3.15 0.37 -1.50
CA LEU A 186 -3.84 1.60 -1.11
C LEU A 186 -3.49 2.77 -2.04
N GLN A 187 -2.21 2.93 -2.40
CA GLN A 187 -1.76 3.97 -3.34
C GLN A 187 -2.38 3.75 -4.73
N GLY A 188 -2.39 2.51 -5.22
CA GLY A 188 -3.04 2.16 -6.49
C GLY A 188 -4.54 2.46 -6.50
N TYR A 189 -5.25 2.01 -5.48
CA TYR A 189 -6.69 2.24 -5.30
C TYR A 189 -7.03 3.73 -5.14
N LEU A 190 -6.15 4.51 -4.49
CA LEU A 190 -6.30 5.96 -4.41
C LEU A 190 -6.14 6.64 -5.77
N CYS A 191 -5.13 6.25 -6.54
CA CYS A 191 -4.86 6.81 -7.86
C CYS A 191 -6.01 6.50 -8.83
N ILE A 192 -6.53 5.27 -8.83
CA ILE A 192 -7.66 4.94 -9.69
C ILE A 192 -8.93 5.72 -9.30
N CYS A 193 -9.19 5.92 -8.00
CA CYS A 193 -10.30 6.78 -7.55
C CYS A 193 -10.11 8.25 -7.95
N GLN A 194 -8.86 8.74 -7.97
CA GLN A 194 -8.53 10.09 -8.44
C GLN A 194 -8.79 10.24 -9.94
N VAL A 195 -8.31 9.30 -10.75
CA VAL A 195 -8.52 9.31 -12.20
C VAL A 195 -10.00 9.13 -12.52
N LEU A 196 -10.69 8.22 -11.84
CA LEU A 196 -12.14 8.06 -11.96
C LEU A 196 -12.87 9.37 -11.67
N LYS A 197 -12.49 10.14 -10.65
CA LYS A 197 -13.10 11.45 -10.40
C LYS A 197 -12.94 12.39 -11.61
N THR A 198 -11.73 12.50 -12.16
CA THR A 198 -11.44 13.38 -13.28
C THR A 198 -12.15 12.91 -14.56
N VAL A 199 -12.02 11.62 -14.87
CA VAL A 199 -12.65 10.96 -16.02
C VAL A 199 -14.17 11.07 -15.93
N ILE A 200 -14.79 10.84 -14.77
CA ILE A 200 -16.24 10.95 -14.60
C ILE A 200 -16.69 12.41 -14.79
N ALA A 201 -15.94 13.38 -14.25
CA ALA A 201 -16.23 14.80 -14.45
C ALA A 201 -16.09 15.26 -15.92
N GLU A 202 -15.11 14.72 -16.67
CA GLU A 202 -14.88 15.08 -18.08
C GLU A 202 -15.74 14.26 -19.06
N PHE A 203 -15.96 12.97 -18.80
CA PHE A 203 -16.62 12.02 -19.69
C PHE A 203 -18.14 12.16 -19.68
N MET A 204 -18.74 12.76 -18.64
CA MET A 204 -20.19 12.97 -18.57
C MET A 204 -20.70 14.16 -19.39
N ARG A 205 -19.81 14.95 -20.02
CA ARG A 205 -20.23 15.90 -21.07
C ARG A 205 -20.54 15.24 -22.42
N LEU A 206 -20.13 13.99 -22.70
CA LEU A 206 -19.97 13.52 -24.10
C LEU A 206 -20.33 12.04 -24.39
N HIS A 207 -21.43 11.45 -23.86
CA HIS A 207 -21.99 10.15 -24.32
C HIS A 207 -21.23 8.83 -23.91
N PRO A 208 -21.85 7.61 -24.05
CA PRO A 208 -21.72 6.48 -23.11
C PRO A 208 -20.45 5.63 -23.23
N LEU A 209 -20.21 4.83 -22.20
CA LEU A 209 -18.92 4.24 -21.78
C LEU A 209 -18.38 2.93 -22.40
N PRO A 210 -19.02 2.18 -23.32
CA PRO A 210 -18.56 0.84 -23.68
C PRO A 210 -17.38 0.91 -24.68
N GLY A 211 -16.16 0.77 -24.17
CA GLY A 211 -14.90 0.86 -24.93
C GLY A 211 -13.72 1.42 -24.12
N ARG A 212 -14.01 1.98 -22.93
CA ARG A 212 -13.10 2.88 -22.18
C ARG A 212 -12.30 2.23 -21.05
N ARG A 213 -12.48 0.94 -20.70
CA ARG A 213 -11.72 0.32 -19.59
C ARG A 213 -10.22 0.36 -19.87
N GLY A 214 -9.79 0.01 -21.09
CA GLY A 214 -8.38 0.13 -21.49
C GLY A 214 -7.86 1.57 -21.38
N ASN A 215 -8.65 2.55 -21.80
CA ASN A 215 -8.26 3.97 -21.72
C ASN A 215 -8.17 4.47 -20.27
N LEU A 216 -9.08 4.03 -19.40
CA LEU A 216 -9.02 4.33 -17.97
C LEU A 216 -7.76 3.74 -17.36
N LEU A 217 -7.45 2.48 -17.64
CA LEU A 217 -6.23 1.82 -17.15
C LEU A 217 -4.97 2.56 -17.65
N LYS A 218 -4.93 2.95 -18.93
CA LYS A 218 -3.84 3.74 -19.51
C LYS A 218 -3.71 5.11 -18.84
N ALA A 219 -4.82 5.82 -18.63
CA ALA A 219 -4.82 7.12 -17.97
C ALA A 219 -4.39 7.02 -16.51
N THR A 220 -4.86 6.02 -15.78
CA THR A 220 -4.43 5.75 -14.40
C THR A 220 -2.94 5.42 -14.34
N GLN A 221 -2.43 4.58 -15.25
CA GLN A 221 -1.02 4.23 -15.26
C GLN A 221 -0.12 5.44 -15.57
N LYS A 222 -0.56 6.32 -16.48
CA LYS A 222 0.13 7.58 -16.77
C LYS A 222 0.18 8.49 -15.54
N GLU A 223 -0.95 8.71 -14.87
CA GLU A 223 -1.01 9.52 -13.65
C GLU A 223 -0.08 8.95 -12.56
N VAL A 224 -0.11 7.63 -12.35
CA VAL A 224 0.76 6.97 -11.37
C VAL A 224 2.24 7.17 -11.72
N GLU A 225 2.62 7.08 -13.00
CA GLU A 225 3.99 7.35 -13.42
C GLU A 225 4.40 8.79 -13.08
N GLU A 226 3.56 9.78 -13.38
CA GLU A 226 3.83 11.19 -13.04
C GLU A 226 3.96 11.39 -11.52
N LEU A 227 3.13 10.73 -10.72
CA LEU A 227 3.19 10.75 -9.26
C LEU A 227 4.45 10.04 -8.70
N LEU A 228 4.93 8.97 -9.35
CA LEU A 228 6.19 8.31 -8.99
C LEU A 228 7.39 9.20 -9.31
N MET A 229 7.40 9.81 -10.49
CA MET A 229 8.48 10.68 -10.95
C MET A 229 8.59 11.95 -10.10
N SER A 230 7.46 12.45 -9.59
CA SER A 230 7.41 13.56 -8.63
C SER A 230 7.57 13.13 -7.16
N SER A 231 7.82 11.85 -6.89
CA SER A 231 7.95 11.27 -5.55
C SER A 231 6.74 11.47 -4.62
N VAL A 232 5.56 11.77 -5.20
CA VAL A 232 4.28 11.87 -4.48
C VAL A 232 3.86 10.50 -3.96
N ILE A 233 4.08 9.47 -4.78
CA ILE A 233 3.99 8.07 -4.38
C ILE A 233 5.35 7.43 -4.57
N THR A 234 5.58 6.33 -3.86
CA THR A 234 6.92 5.74 -3.71
C THR A 234 6.97 4.29 -4.14
N HIS A 235 5.83 3.63 -4.35
CA HIS A 235 5.79 2.19 -4.61
C HIS A 235 5.49 1.87 -6.09
N PRO A 236 6.45 1.34 -6.87
CA PRO A 236 6.26 1.10 -8.29
C PRO A 236 5.21 0.04 -8.64
N TYR A 237 4.88 -0.88 -7.71
CA TYR A 237 3.74 -1.80 -7.89
C TYR A 237 2.42 -1.06 -8.14
N SER A 238 2.30 0.21 -7.74
CA SER A 238 1.14 1.02 -8.08
C SER A 238 0.96 1.23 -9.59
N LEU A 239 1.92 0.87 -10.45
CA LEU A 239 1.81 0.85 -11.92
C LEU A 239 1.12 -0.40 -12.49
N SER A 240 0.78 -1.37 -11.65
CA SER A 240 0.21 -2.65 -12.09
C SER A 240 -1.20 -2.49 -12.67
N LEU A 241 -1.37 -2.92 -13.93
CA LEU A 241 -2.69 -2.98 -14.58
C LEU A 241 -3.62 -4.01 -13.95
N ASP A 242 -3.06 -5.08 -13.39
CA ASP A 242 -3.83 -6.12 -12.69
C ASP A 242 -4.43 -5.55 -11.41
N MET A 243 -3.64 -4.79 -10.64
CA MET A 243 -4.09 -4.10 -9.43
C MET A 243 -5.20 -3.08 -9.75
N TYR A 244 -5.08 -2.31 -10.84
CA TYR A 244 -6.17 -1.42 -11.26
C TYR A 244 -7.43 -2.19 -11.65
N SER A 245 -7.26 -3.34 -12.32
CA SER A 245 -8.39 -4.16 -12.72
C SER A 245 -9.11 -4.77 -11.52
N ALA A 246 -8.35 -5.22 -10.53
CA ALA A 246 -8.84 -5.67 -9.23
C ALA A 246 -9.54 -4.55 -8.47
N ALA A 247 -8.96 -3.35 -8.44
CA ALA A 247 -9.57 -2.18 -7.83
C ALA A 247 -10.93 -1.84 -8.44
N LEU A 248 -11.03 -1.77 -9.78
CA LEU A 248 -12.31 -1.49 -10.45
C LEU A 248 -13.35 -2.56 -10.14
N GLN A 249 -12.96 -3.84 -10.17
CA GLN A 249 -13.88 -4.93 -9.88
C GLN A 249 -14.33 -4.90 -8.41
N SER A 250 -13.43 -4.62 -7.47
CA SER A 250 -13.76 -4.47 -6.05
C SER A 250 -14.74 -3.32 -5.83
N LEU A 251 -14.46 -2.15 -6.40
CA LEU A 251 -15.33 -0.98 -6.30
C LEU A 251 -16.70 -1.24 -6.94
N SER A 252 -16.76 -1.92 -8.09
CA SER A 252 -18.04 -2.36 -8.68
C SER A 252 -18.79 -3.34 -7.78
N HIS A 253 -18.10 -4.30 -7.14
CA HIS A 253 -18.73 -5.28 -6.27
C HIS A 253 -19.27 -4.67 -4.98
N MET A 254 -18.65 -3.59 -4.50
CA MET A 254 -19.14 -2.80 -3.37
C MET A 254 -20.21 -1.77 -3.79
N ASP A 255 -20.80 -1.92 -4.98
CA ASP A 255 -21.81 -1.05 -5.60
C ASP A 255 -21.38 0.42 -5.79
N PHE A 256 -20.08 0.71 -5.69
CA PHE A 256 -19.56 2.07 -5.83
C PHE A 256 -19.40 2.51 -7.29
N LEU A 257 -19.27 1.55 -8.20
CA LEU A 257 -19.17 1.77 -9.63
C LEU A 257 -20.35 1.10 -10.36
N ASN A 258 -21.55 1.24 -9.82
CA ASN A 258 -22.74 0.74 -10.48
C ASN A 258 -23.14 1.69 -11.62
N PHE A 259 -22.89 1.27 -12.86
CA PHE A 259 -23.19 2.08 -14.05
C PHE A 259 -24.68 2.37 -14.27
N LYS A 260 -25.58 1.74 -13.51
CA LYS A 260 -27.03 1.98 -13.53
C LYS A 260 -27.49 3.07 -12.55
N GLN A 261 -26.66 3.49 -11.59
CA GLN A 261 -26.99 4.57 -10.65
C GLN A 261 -26.91 5.94 -11.32
N GLU A 262 -27.64 6.90 -10.74
CA GLU A 262 -27.58 8.30 -11.16
C GLU A 262 -26.17 8.88 -10.95
N GLU A 263 -25.82 9.87 -11.76
CA GLU A 263 -24.50 10.53 -11.76
C GLU A 263 -24.11 11.07 -10.38
N GLU A 264 -25.02 11.78 -9.71
CA GLU A 264 -24.76 12.39 -8.40
C GLU A 264 -24.50 11.33 -7.32
N GLU A 265 -25.24 10.22 -7.34
CA GLU A 265 -25.08 9.11 -6.41
C GLU A 265 -23.71 8.44 -6.60
N ARG A 266 -23.29 8.20 -7.84
CA ARG A 266 -21.96 7.62 -8.15
C ARG A 266 -20.82 8.54 -7.76
N ILE A 267 -20.92 9.83 -8.07
CA ILE A 267 -19.91 10.82 -7.67
C ILE A 267 -19.84 10.89 -6.14
N SER A 268 -20.97 10.85 -5.44
CA SER A 268 -21.04 10.81 -3.97
C SER A 268 -20.30 9.58 -3.43
N HIS A 269 -20.56 8.38 -3.95
CA HIS A 269 -19.86 7.15 -3.56
C HIS A 269 -18.33 7.26 -3.80
N ILE A 270 -17.91 7.75 -4.96
CA ILE A 270 -16.49 7.93 -5.27
C ILE A 270 -15.84 8.98 -4.35
N LEU A 271 -16.55 10.05 -4.01
CA LEU A 271 -16.07 11.05 -3.06
C LEU A 271 -16.00 10.50 -1.64
N GLN A 272 -16.92 9.63 -1.24
CA GLN A 272 -16.90 8.95 0.05
C GLN A 272 -15.75 7.95 0.12
N ILE A 273 -15.55 7.10 -0.89
CA ILE A 273 -14.41 6.19 -0.99
C ILE A 273 -13.12 6.98 -1.01
N ARG A 274 -13.05 8.05 -1.79
CA ARG A 274 -11.91 8.95 -1.75
C ARG A 274 -11.73 9.52 -0.36
N LYS A 275 -12.77 9.93 0.36
CA LYS A 275 -12.65 10.44 1.74
C LYS A 275 -12.16 9.35 2.69
N ILE A 276 -12.59 8.10 2.50
CA ILE A 276 -12.23 6.94 3.30
C ILE A 276 -10.80 6.50 2.98
N LEU A 277 -10.48 6.21 1.72
CA LEU A 277 -9.14 5.91 1.24
C LEU A 277 -8.18 7.07 1.49
N LYS A 278 -8.63 8.32 1.37
CA LYS A 278 -7.84 9.48 1.82
C LYS A 278 -7.77 9.51 3.32
N LYS A 279 -8.73 9.09 4.13
CA LYS A 279 -8.48 8.97 5.58
C LYS A 279 -7.41 7.92 5.85
N PHE A 280 -7.38 6.85 5.06
CA PHE A 280 -6.30 5.86 5.02
C PHE A 280 -5.01 6.34 4.32
N GLY A 281 -5.01 7.49 3.62
CA GLY A 281 -3.88 7.97 2.79
C GLY A 281 -3.49 9.46 2.92
N LYS A 282 -4.25 10.30 3.65
CA LYS A 282 -4.06 11.76 3.88
C LYS A 282 -3.01 12.05 4.95
N LEU A 283 -2.31 11.04 5.44
CA LEU A 283 -1.05 11.30 6.12
C LEU A 283 0.10 11.64 5.16
N GLU A 284 -0.05 11.60 3.82
CA GLU A 284 1.09 11.94 2.92
C GLU A 284 0.82 12.87 1.71
N LEU A 285 -0.42 13.28 1.39
CA LEU A 285 -0.71 14.00 0.11
C LEU A 285 -0.93 15.54 0.21
N LYS A 286 -0.36 16.24 1.20
CA LYS A 286 -0.47 17.71 1.32
C LYS A 286 0.86 18.49 1.27
N ASN A 287 2.01 17.83 1.11
CA ASN A 287 3.33 18.41 1.37
C ASN A 287 4.20 18.72 0.14
N ILE A 288 3.64 18.85 -1.07
CA ILE A 288 4.49 18.78 -2.30
C ILE A 288 4.73 20.15 -2.98
N SER A 289 4.12 21.25 -2.52
CA SER A 289 4.29 22.55 -3.19
C SER A 289 5.40 23.45 -2.63
N GLY A 290 6.47 22.90 -2.05
CA GLY A 290 7.62 23.73 -1.71
C GLY A 290 8.79 22.98 -1.11
N MET A 291 9.77 22.60 -1.95
CA MET A 291 11.20 22.72 -1.69
C MET A 291 12.00 22.20 -2.89
N SER A 292 12.91 23.04 -3.39
CA SER A 292 13.73 22.79 -4.56
C SER A 292 15.01 22.00 -4.24
N ARG A 293 15.39 21.13 -5.19
CA ARG A 293 16.74 20.87 -5.72
C ARG A 293 17.89 20.77 -4.70
N THR A 294 18.25 19.54 -4.35
CA THR A 294 19.63 19.03 -4.50
C THR A 294 19.55 17.53 -4.75
N GLY A 295 20.30 17.06 -5.75
CA GLY A 295 20.26 15.67 -6.20
C GLY A 295 21.26 14.84 -5.41
N GLU A 296 20.77 13.99 -4.52
CA GLU A 296 21.48 12.84 -3.96
C GLU A 296 20.40 11.88 -3.43
N VAL A 297 20.36 10.65 -3.97
CA VAL A 297 19.34 9.65 -3.65
C VAL A 297 19.84 8.81 -2.47
N ASP A 298 19.70 9.37 -1.27
CA ASP A 298 19.93 8.66 -0.02
C ASP A 298 18.67 7.93 0.42
N PHE A 299 18.72 6.59 0.39
CA PHE A 299 17.75 5.73 1.06
C PHE A 299 18.05 5.66 2.57
N ALA A 300 17.86 6.78 3.27
CA ALA A 300 17.72 6.81 4.72
C ALA A 300 16.24 6.93 5.08
N PRO A 301 15.74 6.28 6.15
CA PRO A 301 14.41 6.58 6.67
C PRO A 301 14.50 7.96 7.34
N SER A 302 14.44 9.02 6.55
CA SER A 302 14.56 10.38 7.06
C SER A 302 13.38 10.62 8.01
N ILE A 303 13.70 10.89 9.26
CA ILE A 303 12.79 11.51 10.21
C ILE A 303 12.34 12.80 9.54
N SER A 304 11.10 12.78 9.06
CA SER A 304 10.60 13.78 8.13
C SER A 304 10.56 15.18 8.80
N PRO A 305 10.87 16.26 8.05
CA PRO A 305 10.59 17.66 8.44
C PRO A 305 9.14 17.93 8.90
N PHE A 306 8.26 16.95 8.69
CA PHE A 306 6.91 16.77 9.22
C PHE A 306 6.72 17.08 10.71
N LEU A 307 7.69 16.78 11.59
CA LEU A 307 7.58 17.07 13.02
C LEU A 307 7.73 18.57 13.36
N ILE A 308 8.45 19.33 12.55
CA ILE A 308 8.73 20.76 12.82
C ILE A 308 7.52 21.63 12.45
N PHE A 309 6.78 21.27 11.41
CA PHE A 309 5.61 22.02 10.93
C PHE A 309 4.41 21.96 11.90
N ILE A 310 4.28 20.88 12.69
CA ILE A 310 3.20 20.72 13.68
C ILE A 310 3.36 21.70 14.86
N ASN A 311 4.60 22.03 15.24
CA ASN A 311 4.87 22.88 16.41
C ASN A 311 4.54 24.37 16.15
N GLU A 312 4.61 24.82 14.90
CA GLU A 312 4.38 26.21 14.51
C GLU A 312 2.88 26.54 14.30
N ARG A 313 2.03 25.56 13.98
CA ARG A 313 0.59 25.79 13.76
C ARG A 313 -0.31 25.55 14.96
N LEU A 314 0.16 24.86 16.01
CA LEU A 314 -0.59 24.74 17.26
C LEU A 314 -0.48 25.99 18.16
N LYS A 315 0.38 26.96 17.83
CA LYS A 315 0.48 28.25 18.55
C LYS A 315 -0.49 29.33 18.06
N LYS A 316 -1.24 29.11 16.97
CA LYS A 316 -2.12 30.14 16.37
C LYS A 316 -3.62 29.81 16.44
N SER A 317 -4.02 28.95 17.38
CA SER A 317 -5.45 28.64 17.60
C SER A 317 -5.79 28.42 19.09
N LEU A 318 -5.10 29.16 19.96
CA LEU A 318 -5.62 29.60 21.26
C LEU A 318 -5.95 31.09 21.14
#